data_AF-A0A1Y1V7I9-F1
#
_entry.id   AF-A0A1Y1V7I9-F1
#
_cell.length_a   1.000
_cell.length_b   1.000
_cell.length_c   1.000
_cell.angle_alpha   90.00
_cell.angle_beta   90.00
_cell.angle_gamma   90.00
#
_symmetry.space_group_name_H-M   'P 1'
#
loop_
_entity.id
_entity.type
_entity.pdbx_description
1 polymer ?
#
loop_
_entity_poly.entity_id
_entity_poly.type
_entity_poly.pdbx_seq_one_letter_code
_entity_poly.pdbx_strand_id
1 'polypeptide(L)'
;MKFLYFGLLFLAAKNVFAQDDLSSVMNGLSGYSEECTKELEGYEGCLDLENLSIVENLDKPESIKKFCSEFESDKCSKYVKDITKTDSVCLKKDNENFMDMMAGLINYSLKVTYLAYCAKGSDGKLCPYSQYITDNIKTIDSNKSDTTEMTEEEKKILNETCKNTKCIENLESINNIVKALNEMSNANDNVNTSIDTNKFNLYSDFKCENVNSSDNSSSATTLLKFTFSCVALMIASAFMLL
;
A
#
# COMPACT_ATOMS: atom_id res chain seq x y z
N MET A 1 -23.75 -3.34 13.06
CA MET A 1 -24.21 -1.94 13.31
C MET A 1 -23.12 -0.87 13.21
N LYS A 2 -21.81 -1.18 13.30
CA LYS A 2 -20.74 -0.17 13.16
C LYS A 2 -20.49 0.32 11.71
N PHE A 3 -20.85 -0.46 10.69
CA PHE A 3 -20.66 -0.08 9.28
C PHE A 3 -21.63 1.00 8.75
N LEU A 4 -22.76 1.25 9.41
CA LEU A 4 -23.73 2.27 9.01
C LEU A 4 -23.31 3.70 9.36
N TYR A 5 -22.45 3.86 10.38
CA TYR A 5 -21.93 5.17 10.79
C TYR A 5 -20.83 5.66 9.86
N PHE A 6 -20.00 4.75 9.35
CA PHE A 6 -18.99 5.07 8.34
C PHE A 6 -19.66 5.58 7.05
N GLY A 7 -20.72 4.91 6.56
CA GLY A 7 -21.47 5.31 5.36
C GLY A 7 -22.02 6.74 5.35
N LEU A 8 -22.37 7.30 6.51
CA LEU A 8 -22.87 8.67 6.65
C LEU A 8 -21.75 9.72 6.66
N LEU A 9 -20.58 9.37 7.19
CA LEU A 9 -19.35 10.18 7.08
C LEU A 9 -18.83 10.22 5.63
N PHE A 10 -18.92 9.09 4.91
CA PHE A 10 -18.63 9.00 3.46
C PHE A 10 -19.49 9.96 2.61
N LEU A 11 -20.76 10.16 2.96
CA LEU A 11 -21.67 11.07 2.25
C LEU A 11 -21.44 12.55 2.60
N ALA A 12 -20.90 12.84 3.79
CA ALA A 12 -20.57 14.20 4.19
C ALA A 12 -19.28 14.68 3.52
N ALA A 13 -18.22 13.86 3.50
CA ALA A 13 -16.95 14.22 2.85
C ALA A 13 -17.09 14.39 1.34
N LYS A 14 -17.86 13.53 0.65
CA LYS A 14 -18.13 13.69 -0.79
C LYS A 14 -18.82 15.01 -1.14
N ASN A 15 -19.66 15.56 -0.25
CA ASN A 15 -20.34 16.84 -0.49
C ASN A 15 -19.46 18.06 -0.17
N VAL A 16 -18.40 17.89 0.61
CA VAL A 16 -17.44 18.96 0.94
C VAL A 16 -16.33 19.07 -0.12
N PHE A 17 -15.93 17.96 -0.75
CA PHE A 17 -14.77 17.93 -1.67
C PHE A 17 -15.10 17.77 -3.17
N ALA A 18 -16.38 17.72 -3.56
CA ALA A 18 -16.75 17.62 -4.98
C ALA A 18 -16.53 18.90 -5.82
N GLN A 19 -15.85 19.92 -5.28
CA GLN A 19 -15.74 21.23 -5.96
C GLN A 19 -14.35 21.89 -5.95
N ASP A 20 -13.35 21.34 -5.27
CA ASP A 20 -12.02 21.95 -5.18
C ASP A 20 -10.96 21.15 -5.94
N ASP A 21 -10.28 21.84 -6.84
CA ASP A 21 -9.18 21.38 -7.69
C ASP A 21 -7.99 20.88 -6.82
N LEU A 22 -7.20 19.88 -7.26
CA LEU A 22 -6.01 19.42 -6.49
C LEU A 22 -5.05 20.60 -6.21
N SER A 23 -5.03 21.60 -7.09
CA SER A 23 -4.31 22.86 -6.88
C SER A 23 -4.81 23.65 -5.66
N SER A 24 -6.09 23.55 -5.29
CA SER A 24 -6.68 24.13 -4.07
C SER A 24 -6.29 23.35 -2.81
N VAL A 25 -6.26 22.01 -2.89
CA VAL A 25 -5.73 21.13 -1.82
C VAL A 25 -4.23 21.34 -1.63
N MET A 26 -3.50 21.53 -2.73
CA MET A 26 -2.08 21.90 -2.73
C MET A 26 -1.87 23.35 -2.23
N ASN A 27 -2.78 24.29 -2.50
CA ASN A 27 -2.72 25.62 -1.88
C ASN A 27 -3.12 25.58 -0.38
N GLY A 28 -3.79 24.51 0.06
CA GLY A 28 -3.97 24.10 1.45
C GLY A 28 -2.76 23.41 2.08
N LEU A 29 -1.61 23.28 1.38
CA LEU A 29 -0.32 22.77 1.91
C LEU A 29 0.26 23.66 3.03
N SER A 30 -0.50 24.57 3.64
CA SER A 30 -0.12 25.26 4.88
C SER A 30 -0.02 24.23 5.99
N GLY A 31 1.09 23.50 6.04
CA GLY A 31 1.23 22.35 6.90
C GLY A 31 2.40 21.46 6.53
N TYR A 32 2.80 21.35 5.27
CA TYR A 32 3.95 20.50 4.90
C TYR A 32 5.28 21.25 4.99
N SER A 33 6.36 20.54 5.26
CA SER A 33 7.71 21.08 5.10
C SER A 33 8.02 21.30 3.62
N GLU A 34 8.90 22.27 3.33
CA GLU A 34 9.35 22.56 1.97
C GLU A 34 9.99 21.33 1.31
N GLU A 35 10.71 20.52 2.08
CA GLU A 35 11.29 19.27 1.61
C GLU A 35 10.22 18.24 1.24
N CYS A 36 9.19 18.05 2.08
CA CYS A 36 8.12 17.12 1.78
C CYS A 36 7.33 17.56 0.54
N THR A 37 7.00 18.85 0.42
CA THR A 37 6.36 19.42 -0.77
C THR A 37 7.19 19.12 -2.03
N LYS A 38 8.51 19.35 -2.02
CA LYS A 38 9.38 19.05 -3.17
C LYS A 38 9.39 17.57 -3.55
N GLU A 39 9.33 16.66 -2.58
CA GLU A 39 9.20 15.23 -2.86
C GLU A 39 7.86 14.93 -3.54
N LEU A 40 6.75 15.44 -3.00
CA LEU A 40 5.40 15.20 -3.51
C LEU A 40 5.15 15.83 -4.88
N GLU A 41 5.64 17.04 -5.14
CA GLU A 41 5.64 17.68 -6.46
C GLU A 41 6.35 16.81 -7.50
N GLY A 42 7.40 16.09 -7.07
CA GLY A 42 8.06 15.09 -7.88
C GLY A 42 7.16 13.94 -8.34
N TYR A 43 6.00 13.78 -7.71
CA TYR A 43 5.03 12.71 -7.93
C TYR A 43 3.64 13.24 -8.31
N GLU A 44 3.48 14.55 -8.52
CA GLU A 44 2.18 15.22 -8.75
C GLU A 44 1.37 14.58 -9.87
N GLY A 45 2.04 14.17 -10.96
CA GLY A 45 1.39 13.48 -12.08
C GLY A 45 0.81 12.10 -11.74
N CYS A 46 1.13 11.55 -10.57
CA CYS A 46 0.68 10.25 -10.11
C CYS A 46 -0.24 10.30 -8.87
N LEU A 47 -0.07 11.30 -8.01
CA LEU A 47 -0.80 11.42 -6.75
C LEU A 47 -2.10 12.24 -6.86
N ASP A 48 -2.67 12.36 -8.06
CA ASP A 48 -3.93 13.07 -8.28
C ASP A 48 -5.11 12.42 -7.52
N LEU A 49 -6.07 13.22 -7.06
CA LEU A 49 -7.27 12.78 -6.33
C LEU A 49 -8.08 11.75 -7.12
N GLU A 50 -8.08 11.85 -8.45
CA GLU A 50 -8.70 10.84 -9.29
C GLU A 50 -8.06 9.46 -9.09
N ASN A 51 -6.74 9.37 -8.93
CA ASN A 51 -6.04 8.12 -8.67
C ASN A 51 -6.32 7.58 -7.26
N LEU A 52 -6.44 8.48 -6.28
CA LEU A 52 -6.81 8.11 -4.91
C LEU A 52 -8.24 7.55 -4.84
N SER A 53 -9.17 8.06 -5.64
CA SER A 53 -10.55 7.52 -5.71
C SER A 53 -10.60 6.08 -6.25
N ILE A 54 -9.63 5.68 -7.08
CA ILE A 54 -9.52 4.30 -7.58
C ILE A 54 -9.16 3.34 -6.43
N VAL A 55 -8.38 3.82 -5.45
CA VAL A 55 -7.99 3.03 -4.26
C VAL A 55 -9.21 2.57 -3.46
N GLU A 56 -10.29 3.34 -3.45
CA GLU A 56 -11.54 3.00 -2.74
C GLU A 56 -12.23 1.72 -3.25
N ASN A 57 -11.94 1.32 -4.49
CA ASN A 57 -12.61 0.20 -5.15
C ASN A 57 -11.65 -0.93 -5.53
N LEU A 58 -10.49 -1.02 -4.87
CA LEU A 58 -9.50 -2.10 -5.12
C LEU A 58 -9.99 -3.50 -4.72
N ASP A 59 -11.22 -3.63 -4.22
CA ASP A 59 -11.93 -4.90 -4.03
C ASP A 59 -12.44 -5.49 -5.36
N LYS A 60 -12.32 -4.76 -6.48
CA LYS A 60 -12.76 -5.18 -7.82
C LYS A 60 -11.58 -5.30 -8.78
N PRO A 61 -11.46 -6.42 -9.53
CA PRO A 61 -10.39 -6.59 -10.52
C PRO A 61 -10.32 -5.47 -11.57
N GLU A 62 -11.47 -4.91 -11.97
CA GLU A 62 -11.54 -3.82 -12.94
C GLU A 62 -10.90 -2.54 -12.40
N SER A 63 -11.11 -2.23 -11.11
CA SER A 63 -10.49 -1.07 -10.46
C SER A 63 -8.99 -1.25 -10.31
N ILE A 64 -8.53 -2.46 -9.97
CA ILE A 64 -7.10 -2.78 -9.90
C ILE A 64 -6.44 -2.58 -11.27
N LYS A 65 -7.08 -3.07 -12.35
CA LYS A 65 -6.58 -2.85 -13.72
C LYS A 65 -6.50 -1.37 -14.07
N LYS A 66 -7.52 -0.60 -13.72
CA LYS A 66 -7.52 0.85 -13.91
C LYS A 66 -6.37 1.51 -13.14
N PHE A 67 -6.24 1.17 -11.85
CA PHE A 67 -5.15 1.64 -10.99
C PHE A 67 -3.78 1.36 -11.62
N CYS A 68 -3.51 0.13 -12.02
CA CYS A 68 -2.23 -0.21 -12.66
C CYS A 68 -2.00 0.56 -13.96
N SER A 69 -3.05 0.75 -14.79
CA SER A 69 -2.91 1.49 -16.05
C SER A 69 -2.57 2.98 -15.86
N GLU A 70 -3.11 3.62 -14.81
CA GLU A 70 -2.78 5.02 -14.49
C GLU A 70 -1.32 5.15 -14.05
N PHE A 71 -0.84 4.22 -13.21
CA PHE A 71 0.56 4.20 -12.78
C PHE A 71 1.54 3.86 -13.89
N GLU A 72 1.10 3.17 -14.94
CA GLU A 72 1.89 2.90 -16.14
C GLU A 72 1.98 4.09 -17.10
N SER A 73 1.25 5.19 -16.84
CA SER A 73 1.32 6.39 -17.65
C SER A 73 2.68 7.11 -17.54
N ASP A 74 3.04 7.86 -18.57
CA ASP A 74 4.27 8.67 -18.58
C ASP A 74 4.33 9.67 -17.40
N LYS A 75 3.16 10.15 -16.95
CA LYS A 75 3.01 11.06 -15.81
C LYS A 75 3.49 10.42 -14.49
N CYS A 76 3.31 9.11 -14.34
CA CYS A 76 3.72 8.33 -13.18
C CYS A 76 5.13 7.74 -13.30
N SER A 77 5.84 7.94 -14.42
CA SER A 77 7.11 7.26 -14.69
C SER A 77 8.19 7.51 -13.63
N LYS A 78 8.24 8.71 -13.04
CA LYS A 78 9.14 9.02 -11.92
C LYS A 78 8.72 8.29 -10.65
N TYR A 79 7.44 8.29 -10.33
CA TYR A 79 6.90 7.59 -9.16
C TYR A 79 7.18 6.08 -9.22
N VAL A 80 6.90 5.44 -10.37
CA VAL A 80 7.15 4.01 -10.58
C VAL A 80 8.64 3.65 -10.49
N LYS A 81 9.54 4.53 -10.95
CA LYS A 81 11.00 4.33 -10.77
C LYS A 81 11.41 4.37 -9.30
N ASP A 82 10.71 5.17 -8.50
CA ASP A 82 11.01 5.41 -7.09
C ASP A 82 10.16 4.54 -6.14
N ILE A 83 9.34 3.64 -6.69
CA ILE A 83 8.38 2.83 -5.93
C ILE A 83 9.04 1.91 -4.90
N THR A 84 10.26 1.47 -5.17
CA THR A 84 11.04 0.58 -4.29
C THR A 84 11.89 1.35 -3.28
N LYS A 85 11.96 2.69 -3.37
CA LYS A 85 12.75 3.50 -2.44
C LYS A 85 12.03 3.57 -1.08
N THR A 86 12.78 3.31 -0.02
CA THR A 86 12.32 3.30 1.38
C THR A 86 12.66 4.57 2.13
N ASP A 87 13.28 5.53 1.46
CA ASP A 87 13.58 6.84 2.03
C ASP A 87 12.51 7.83 1.55
N SER A 88 11.97 8.61 2.47
CA SER A 88 11.08 9.72 2.18
C SER A 88 11.37 10.84 3.15
N VAL A 89 11.48 12.06 2.64
CA VAL A 89 11.68 13.23 3.48
C VAL A 89 10.41 13.62 4.24
N CYS A 90 9.24 13.21 3.73
CA CYS A 90 7.96 13.34 4.42
C CYS A 90 7.88 12.41 5.65
N LEU A 91 8.58 11.27 5.62
CA LEU A 91 8.47 10.23 6.63
C LEU A 91 9.83 9.97 7.30
N LYS A 92 10.21 10.87 8.22
CA LYS A 92 11.44 10.75 9.03
C LYS A 92 11.08 10.44 10.48
N LYS A 93 11.98 9.72 11.16
CA LYS A 93 11.85 9.36 12.57
C LYS A 93 11.62 10.57 13.49
N ASP A 94 12.32 11.67 13.20
CA ASP A 94 12.28 12.90 13.99
C ASP A 94 11.36 13.96 13.34
N ASN A 95 10.43 13.55 12.48
CA ASN A 95 9.50 14.50 11.86
C ASN A 95 8.40 14.89 12.86
N GLU A 96 8.52 16.08 13.43
CA GLU A 96 7.48 16.65 14.30
C GLU A 96 6.26 17.15 13.50
N ASN A 97 6.38 17.27 12.19
CA ASN A 97 5.30 17.73 11.33
C ASN A 97 4.32 16.59 11.03
N PHE A 98 3.14 16.66 11.65
CA PHE A 98 2.07 15.70 11.45
C PHE A 98 1.63 15.59 9.98
N MET A 99 1.58 16.69 9.23
CA MET A 99 1.14 16.65 7.84
C MET A 99 2.14 15.91 6.96
N ASP A 100 3.43 16.15 7.14
CA ASP A 100 4.48 15.41 6.43
C ASP A 100 4.39 13.91 6.74
N MET A 101 4.23 13.55 8.02
CA MET A 101 4.06 12.15 8.42
C MET A 101 2.88 11.51 7.69
N MET A 102 1.74 12.20 7.60
CA MET A 102 0.56 11.68 6.92
C MET A 102 0.76 11.55 5.40
N ALA A 103 1.39 12.52 4.75
CA ALA A 103 1.77 12.41 3.33
C ALA A 103 2.72 11.24 3.09
N GLY A 104 3.70 11.05 3.98
CA GLY A 104 4.61 9.91 3.93
C GLY A 104 3.89 8.57 4.05
N LEU A 105 2.94 8.45 4.98
CA LEU A 105 2.13 7.23 5.15
C LEU A 105 1.30 6.93 3.90
N ILE A 106 0.64 7.93 3.33
CA ILE A 106 -0.13 7.79 2.08
C ILE A 106 0.80 7.35 0.95
N ASN A 107 1.95 8.01 0.78
CA ASN A 107 2.94 7.69 -0.24
C ASN A 107 3.43 6.23 -0.11
N TYR A 108 3.80 5.79 1.09
CA TYR A 108 4.29 4.42 1.29
C TYR A 108 3.22 3.37 1.07
N SER A 109 1.98 3.69 1.43
CA SER A 109 0.91 2.74 1.26
C SER A 109 0.47 2.60 -0.21
N LEU A 110 0.57 3.69 -1.00
CA LEU A 110 0.48 3.62 -2.46
C LEU A 110 1.62 2.80 -3.06
N LYS A 111 2.87 2.94 -2.56
CA LYS A 111 4.00 2.10 -2.98
C LYS A 111 3.72 0.61 -2.75
N VAL A 112 3.29 0.24 -1.55
CA VAL A 112 2.92 -1.14 -1.21
C VAL A 112 1.83 -1.66 -2.13
N THR A 113 0.80 -0.85 -2.38
CA THR A 113 -0.32 -1.22 -3.25
C THR A 113 0.14 -1.46 -4.68
N TYR A 114 0.90 -0.54 -5.26
CA TYR A 114 1.46 -0.74 -6.60
C TYR A 114 2.33 -2.00 -6.68
N LEU A 115 3.25 -2.18 -5.72
CA LEU A 115 4.12 -3.35 -5.68
C LEU A 115 3.33 -4.67 -5.52
N ALA A 116 2.20 -4.63 -4.82
CA ALA A 116 1.40 -5.82 -4.63
C ALA A 116 0.53 -6.15 -5.85
N TYR A 117 -0.12 -5.17 -6.47
CA TYR A 117 -1.11 -5.41 -7.54
C TYR A 117 -0.56 -5.24 -8.96
N CYS A 118 0.41 -4.36 -9.14
CA CYS A 118 0.85 -3.89 -10.46
C CYS A 118 2.30 -4.24 -10.80
N ALA A 119 3.03 -4.84 -9.85
CA ALA A 119 4.43 -5.21 -10.05
C ALA A 119 4.60 -6.11 -11.27
N LYS A 120 5.55 -5.73 -12.13
CA LYS A 120 5.94 -6.48 -13.32
C LYS A 120 7.28 -7.17 -13.11
N GLY A 121 7.40 -8.36 -13.70
CA GLY A 121 8.63 -9.12 -13.78
C GLY A 121 9.57 -8.59 -14.85
N SER A 122 10.74 -9.22 -14.99
CA SER A 122 11.75 -8.86 -16.01
C SER A 122 11.26 -9.02 -17.45
N ASP A 123 10.18 -9.78 -17.68
CA ASP A 123 9.54 -10.00 -18.97
C ASP A 123 8.43 -8.98 -19.28
N GLY A 124 8.22 -7.98 -18.41
CA GLY A 124 7.20 -6.96 -18.54
C GLY A 124 5.77 -7.44 -18.24
N LYS A 125 5.60 -8.70 -17.81
CA LYS A 125 4.30 -9.24 -17.37
C LYS A 125 4.10 -9.03 -15.88
N LEU A 126 2.84 -9.03 -15.44
CA LEU A 126 2.52 -9.02 -14.01
C LEU A 126 3.20 -10.18 -13.29
N CYS A 127 3.72 -9.90 -12.11
CA CYS A 127 4.31 -10.92 -11.25
C CYS A 127 3.25 -11.96 -10.86
N PRO A 128 3.60 -13.27 -10.75
CA PRO A 128 2.62 -14.31 -10.43
C PRO A 128 1.83 -14.01 -9.15
N TYR A 129 2.48 -13.48 -8.12
CA TYR A 129 1.84 -13.01 -6.90
C TYR A 129 0.82 -11.89 -7.15
N SER A 130 1.19 -10.85 -7.90
CA SER A 130 0.31 -9.73 -8.23
C SER A 130 -0.88 -10.15 -9.08
N GLN A 131 -0.66 -11.04 -10.04
CA GLN A 131 -1.70 -11.64 -10.86
C GLN A 131 -2.67 -12.45 -9.98
N TYR A 132 -2.15 -13.32 -9.11
CA TYR A 132 -2.95 -14.14 -8.22
C TYR A 132 -3.84 -13.30 -7.31
N ILE A 133 -3.28 -12.27 -6.66
CA ILE A 133 -4.07 -11.37 -5.81
C ILE A 133 -5.17 -10.69 -6.62
N THR A 134 -4.84 -10.15 -7.80
CA THR A 134 -5.80 -9.43 -8.65
C THR A 134 -6.96 -10.32 -9.07
N ASP A 135 -6.66 -11.57 -9.46
CA ASP A 135 -7.65 -12.53 -9.92
C ASP A 135 -8.51 -13.08 -8.77
N ASN A 136 -7.94 -13.14 -7.55
CA ASN A 136 -8.58 -13.72 -6.37
C ASN A 136 -9.05 -12.67 -5.34
N ILE A 137 -9.04 -11.38 -5.67
CA ILE A 137 -9.40 -10.29 -4.74
C ILE A 137 -10.79 -10.50 -4.09
N LYS A 138 -11.75 -11.11 -4.82
CA LYS A 138 -13.11 -11.40 -4.32
C LYS A 138 -13.19 -12.63 -3.42
N THR A 139 -12.24 -13.56 -3.53
CA THR A 139 -12.24 -14.84 -2.81
C THR A 139 -11.29 -14.84 -1.62
N ILE A 140 -10.35 -13.90 -1.59
CA ILE A 140 -9.51 -13.58 -0.44
C ILE A 140 -10.39 -12.84 0.58
N ASP A 141 -11.24 -13.62 1.24
CA ASP A 141 -12.12 -13.14 2.29
C ASP A 141 -11.28 -12.76 3.52
N SER A 142 -11.38 -11.51 3.96
CA SER A 142 -10.74 -11.00 5.17
C SER A 142 -11.09 -11.84 6.41
N ASN A 143 -12.20 -12.58 6.36
CA ASN A 143 -12.68 -13.44 7.44
C ASN A 143 -12.09 -14.86 7.42
N LYS A 144 -11.39 -15.29 6.35
CA LYS A 144 -10.60 -16.54 6.33
C LYS A 144 -9.25 -16.41 7.07
N SER A 145 -9.07 -15.31 7.81
CA SER A 145 -7.89 -14.96 8.59
C SER A 145 -7.39 -16.06 9.54
N ASP A 146 -8.23 -17.01 9.97
CA ASP A 146 -7.88 -17.95 11.03
C ASP A 146 -7.05 -19.17 10.58
N THR A 147 -6.93 -19.44 9.27
CA THR A 147 -6.03 -20.51 8.81
C THR A 147 -4.61 -19.96 8.62
N THR A 148 -3.69 -20.42 9.46
CA THR A 148 -2.25 -20.10 9.35
C THR A 148 -1.58 -20.83 8.18
N GLU A 149 -2.26 -21.83 7.59
CA GLU A 149 -1.73 -22.65 6.52
C GLU A 149 -2.00 -22.07 5.13
N MET A 150 -0.93 -22.04 4.32
CA MET A 150 -0.96 -21.66 2.92
C MET A 150 -1.50 -22.81 2.07
N THR A 151 -2.40 -22.53 1.16
CA THR A 151 -2.88 -23.51 0.18
C THR A 151 -1.76 -23.92 -0.78
N GLU A 152 -1.88 -25.10 -1.40
CA GLU A 152 -0.91 -25.57 -2.41
C GLU A 152 -0.85 -24.64 -3.63
N GLU A 153 -1.95 -23.98 -3.97
CA GLU A 153 -2.00 -22.98 -5.02
C GLU A 153 -1.15 -21.75 -4.67
N GLU A 154 -1.32 -21.21 -3.46
CA GLU A 154 -0.53 -20.07 -2.97
C GLU A 154 0.97 -20.40 -2.89
N LYS A 155 1.33 -21.61 -2.41
CA LYS A 155 2.72 -22.11 -2.44
C LYS A 155 3.28 -22.14 -3.86
N LYS A 156 2.49 -22.64 -4.82
CA LYS A 156 2.90 -22.68 -6.24
C LYS A 156 3.13 -21.27 -6.78
N ILE A 157 2.22 -20.33 -6.53
CA ILE A 157 2.33 -18.94 -6.98
C ILE A 157 3.57 -18.25 -6.40
N LEU A 158 3.86 -18.46 -5.11
CA LEU A 158 5.06 -17.89 -4.49
C LEU A 158 6.33 -18.53 -5.05
N ASN A 159 6.35 -19.85 -5.26
CA ASN A 159 7.45 -20.53 -5.92
C ASN A 159 7.71 -20.00 -7.33
N GLU A 160 6.65 -19.67 -8.09
CA GLU A 160 6.77 -19.04 -9.41
C GLU A 160 7.28 -17.61 -9.30
N THR A 161 6.79 -16.84 -8.34
CA THR A 161 7.25 -15.47 -8.05
C THR A 161 8.74 -15.44 -7.70
N CYS A 162 9.18 -16.39 -6.88
CA CYS A 162 10.56 -16.56 -6.46
C CYS A 162 11.55 -16.91 -7.57
N LYS A 163 11.07 -17.44 -8.70
CA LYS A 163 11.90 -17.72 -9.88
C LYS A 163 12.15 -16.47 -10.74
N ASN A 164 11.37 -15.41 -10.55
CA ASN A 164 11.53 -14.15 -11.28
C ASN A 164 12.23 -13.12 -10.39
N THR A 165 13.49 -12.79 -10.72
CA THR A 165 14.34 -11.89 -9.92
C THR A 165 13.69 -10.52 -9.69
N LYS A 166 13.02 -9.94 -10.68
CA LYS A 166 12.34 -8.65 -10.50
C LYS A 166 11.13 -8.77 -9.57
N CYS A 167 10.40 -9.87 -9.64
CA CYS A 167 9.24 -10.09 -8.76
C CYS A 167 9.63 -10.32 -7.30
N ILE A 168 10.71 -11.05 -7.04
CA ILE A 168 11.23 -11.19 -5.66
C ILE A 168 11.73 -9.84 -5.13
N GLU A 169 12.45 -9.04 -5.94
CA GLU A 169 12.85 -7.68 -5.54
C GLU A 169 11.65 -6.80 -5.17
N ASN A 170 10.55 -6.91 -5.91
CA ASN A 170 9.33 -6.16 -5.62
C ASN A 170 8.71 -6.60 -4.28
N LEU A 171 8.69 -7.89 -3.97
CA LEU A 171 8.24 -8.40 -2.66
C LEU A 171 9.16 -7.96 -1.51
N GLU A 172 10.47 -8.02 -1.72
CA GLU A 172 11.45 -7.52 -0.76
C GLU A 172 11.29 -6.02 -0.51
N SER A 173 10.95 -5.25 -1.56
CA SER A 173 10.66 -3.82 -1.44
C SER A 173 9.44 -3.56 -0.56
N ILE A 174 8.37 -4.35 -0.68
CA ILE A 174 7.22 -4.25 0.24
C ILE A 174 7.67 -4.52 1.68
N ASN A 175 8.47 -5.57 1.91
CA ASN A 175 9.00 -5.87 3.24
C ASN A 175 9.82 -4.71 3.81
N ASN A 176 10.69 -4.09 3.00
CA ASN A 176 11.51 -2.99 3.46
C ASN A 176 10.67 -1.73 3.76
N ILE A 177 9.64 -1.44 2.96
CA ILE A 177 8.70 -0.35 3.23
C ILE A 177 7.93 -0.61 4.54
N VAL A 178 7.45 -1.83 4.74
CA VAL A 178 6.73 -2.24 5.97
C VAL A 178 7.63 -2.14 7.21
N LYS A 179 8.90 -2.55 7.10
CA LYS A 179 9.89 -2.36 8.17
C LYS A 179 10.11 -0.89 8.50
N ALA A 180 10.27 -0.05 7.47
CA ALA A 180 10.38 1.40 7.68
C ALA A 180 9.15 1.94 8.43
N LEU A 181 7.93 1.60 8.00
CA LEU A 181 6.67 1.97 8.67
C LEU A 181 6.65 1.55 10.16
N ASN A 182 7.11 0.34 10.46
CA ASN A 182 7.20 -0.16 11.84
C ASN A 182 8.20 0.59 12.70
N GLU A 183 9.40 0.84 12.18
CA GLU A 183 10.44 1.58 12.89
C GLU A 183 9.96 2.98 13.28
N MET A 184 9.14 3.59 12.43
CA MET A 184 8.56 4.92 12.69
C MET A 184 7.39 4.86 13.67
N SER A 185 6.53 3.84 13.59
CA SER A 185 5.47 3.63 14.59
C SER A 185 6.04 3.42 15.99
N ASN A 186 7.17 2.72 16.12
CA ASN A 186 7.82 2.47 17.41
C ASN A 186 8.64 3.67 17.93
N ALA A 187 8.98 4.62 17.06
CA ALA A 187 9.71 5.82 17.45
C ALA A 187 8.79 6.91 18.04
N ASN A 188 7.49 6.85 17.74
CA ASN A 188 6.54 7.91 18.02
C ASN A 188 5.53 7.48 19.11
N ASP A 189 6.02 7.32 20.35
CA ASP A 189 5.21 6.95 21.54
C ASP A 189 4.03 7.92 21.82
N ASN A 190 4.03 9.10 21.19
CA ASN A 190 3.01 10.14 21.37
C ASN A 190 1.83 10.05 20.39
N VAL A 191 1.92 9.21 19.35
CA VAL A 191 0.83 9.06 18.39
C VAL A 191 -0.05 7.88 18.83
N ASN A 192 -1.13 8.19 19.54
CA ASN A 192 -2.17 7.23 20.01
C ASN A 192 -2.97 6.57 18.86
N THR A 193 -2.44 6.54 17.63
CA THR A 193 -3.00 5.73 16.56
C THR A 193 -2.61 4.29 16.86
N SER A 194 -3.60 3.47 17.21
CA SER A 194 -3.45 2.02 17.35
C SER A 194 -3.23 1.38 15.97
N ILE A 195 -2.13 1.74 15.32
CA ILE A 195 -1.59 0.97 14.21
C ILE A 195 -1.12 -0.32 14.87
N ASP A 196 -1.86 -1.40 14.65
CA ASP A 196 -1.52 -2.71 15.17
C ASP A 196 -0.23 -3.19 14.48
N THR A 197 0.92 -2.77 15.00
CA THR A 197 2.27 -3.08 14.50
C THR A 197 2.53 -4.57 14.44
N ASN A 198 1.80 -5.37 15.23
CA ASN A 198 1.83 -6.83 15.13
C ASN A 198 1.37 -7.33 13.76
N LYS A 199 0.51 -6.59 13.05
CA LYS A 199 0.12 -6.91 11.66
C LYS A 199 1.18 -6.57 10.63
N PHE A 200 2.16 -5.73 10.95
CA PHE A 200 3.22 -5.32 10.03
C PHE A 200 4.49 -6.17 10.21
N ASN A 201 4.81 -6.64 11.43
CA ASN A 201 5.93 -7.58 11.70
C ASN A 201 5.85 -8.90 10.92
N LEU A 202 4.67 -9.16 10.41
CA LEU A 202 4.25 -10.23 9.53
C LEU A 202 5.03 -10.33 8.18
N TYR A 203 5.66 -9.24 7.71
CA TYR A 203 6.43 -9.23 6.44
C TYR A 203 7.91 -9.61 6.58
N SER A 204 8.47 -9.52 7.80
CA SER A 204 9.93 -9.44 7.98
C SER A 204 10.69 -10.69 7.53
N ASP A 205 10.00 -11.83 7.45
CA ASP A 205 10.60 -13.16 7.37
C ASP A 205 10.34 -13.88 6.03
N PHE A 206 9.74 -13.19 5.05
CA PHE A 206 9.59 -13.79 3.72
C PHE A 206 10.96 -14.04 3.08
N LYS A 207 11.25 -15.31 2.80
CA LYS A 207 12.40 -15.75 1.99
C LYS A 207 11.93 -16.85 1.06
N CYS A 208 12.35 -16.79 -0.20
CA CYS A 208 11.99 -17.79 -1.20
C CYS A 208 12.46 -19.21 -0.85
N GLU A 209 13.55 -19.32 -0.08
CA GLU A 209 14.07 -20.58 0.45
C GLU A 209 13.06 -21.27 1.40
N ASN A 210 12.15 -20.52 2.01
CA ASN A 210 11.19 -21.03 3.00
C ASN A 210 9.87 -21.50 2.40
N VAL A 211 9.61 -21.26 1.10
CA VAL A 211 8.29 -21.56 0.48
C VAL A 211 7.98 -23.06 0.44
N ASN A 212 9.00 -23.92 0.39
CA ASN A 212 8.86 -25.38 0.35
C ASN A 212 9.10 -26.06 1.71
N SER A 213 9.45 -25.31 2.75
CA SER A 213 9.71 -25.85 4.08
C SER A 213 8.38 -26.10 4.79
N SER A 214 8.18 -27.31 5.34
CA SER A 214 6.94 -27.69 6.05
C SER A 214 6.64 -26.80 7.27
N ASP A 215 7.66 -26.12 7.79
CA ASP A 215 7.61 -25.46 9.09
C ASP A 215 7.19 -23.98 9.01
N ASN A 216 7.08 -23.38 7.82
CA ASN A 216 6.94 -21.91 7.67
C ASN A 216 5.71 -21.47 6.87
N SER A 217 4.57 -22.12 7.08
CA SER A 217 3.29 -21.66 6.53
C SER A 217 2.88 -20.25 7.01
N SER A 218 3.47 -19.74 8.10
CA SER A 218 3.02 -18.48 8.71
C SER A 218 3.44 -17.24 7.91
N SER A 219 4.68 -17.10 7.42
CA SER A 219 5.19 -15.83 6.86
C SER A 219 4.66 -15.52 5.46
N ALA A 220 4.47 -16.56 4.64
CA ALA A 220 4.00 -16.45 3.27
C ALA A 220 2.47 -16.24 3.16
N THR A 221 1.68 -16.97 3.95
CA THR A 221 0.22 -16.75 4.10
C THR A 221 -0.10 -15.33 4.59
N THR A 222 0.81 -14.83 5.41
CA THR A 222 0.73 -13.52 6.02
C THR A 222 0.99 -12.37 5.02
N LEU A 223 1.89 -12.58 4.06
CA LEU A 223 2.12 -11.67 2.94
C LEU A 223 0.80 -11.38 2.21
N LEU A 224 0.07 -12.44 1.84
CA LEU A 224 -1.24 -12.33 1.18
C LEU A 224 -2.26 -11.56 2.02
N LYS A 225 -2.37 -11.84 3.32
CA LYS A 225 -3.40 -11.22 4.19
C LYS A 225 -3.17 -9.73 4.45
N PHE A 226 -1.92 -9.30 4.57
CA PHE A 226 -1.58 -7.92 4.90
C PHE A 226 -1.75 -6.96 3.71
N THR A 227 -1.48 -7.39 2.47
CA THR A 227 -1.68 -6.55 1.29
C THR A 227 -3.09 -5.95 1.29
N PHE A 228 -4.08 -6.78 1.64
CA PHE A 228 -5.48 -6.36 1.78
C PHE A 228 -5.71 -5.48 3.01
N SER A 229 -5.05 -5.77 4.14
CA SER A 229 -5.13 -4.95 5.34
C SER A 229 -4.50 -3.56 5.16
N CYS A 230 -3.44 -3.43 4.37
CA CYS A 230 -2.80 -2.15 4.06
C CYS A 230 -3.70 -1.28 3.20
N VAL A 231 -4.32 -1.85 2.17
CA VAL A 231 -5.33 -1.14 1.37
C VAL A 231 -6.50 -0.68 2.24
N ALA A 232 -6.99 -1.55 3.14
CA ALA A 232 -8.05 -1.18 4.08
C ALA A 232 -7.62 -0.08 5.08
N LEU A 233 -6.35 -0.07 5.50
CA LEU A 233 -5.78 0.97 6.37
C LEU A 233 -5.55 2.29 5.62
N MET A 234 -5.19 2.30 4.33
CA MET A 234 -5.18 3.52 3.52
C MET A 234 -6.54 4.16 3.44
N ILE A 235 -7.54 3.33 3.14
CA ILE A 235 -8.93 3.76 3.07
C ILE A 235 -9.29 4.36 4.44
N ALA A 236 -9.08 3.65 5.55
CA ALA A 236 -9.42 4.15 6.88
C ALA A 236 -8.64 5.41 7.33
N SER A 237 -7.36 5.55 6.96
CA SER A 237 -6.50 6.67 7.37
C SER A 237 -6.73 7.94 6.54
N ALA A 238 -7.02 7.81 5.25
CA ALA A 238 -7.49 8.93 4.43
C ALA A 238 -8.78 9.56 5.02
N PHE A 239 -9.62 8.77 5.71
CA PHE A 239 -10.81 9.28 6.41
C PHE A 239 -10.56 9.90 7.78
N MET A 240 -9.38 9.74 8.39
CA MET A 240 -9.05 10.44 9.65
C MET A 240 -8.45 11.82 9.43
N LEU A 241 -8.01 12.12 8.21
CA LEU A 241 -7.47 13.44 7.82
C LEU A 241 -8.53 14.39 7.26
N LEU A 242 -9.75 13.90 7.05
CA LEU A 242 -10.90 14.62 6.51
C LEU A 242 -11.98 14.75 7.60
#